data_AF-A0A2T4AN29-F1
#
_entry.id   AF-A0A2T4AN29-F1
#
_cell.length_a   1.000
_cell.length_b   1.000
_cell.length_c   1.000
_cell.angle_alpha   90.00
_cell.angle_beta   90.00
_cell.angle_gamma   90.00
#
_symmetry.space_group_name_H-M   'P 1'
#
loop_
_entity.id
_entity.type
_entity.pdbx_description
1 polymer ?
#
loop_
_entity_poly.entity_id
_entity_poly.type
_entity_poly.pdbx_seq_one_letter_code
_entity_poly.pdbx_strand_id
1 'polypeptide(L)'
;PGDGSGSCSWAGHCQGATCSTDDDCSDPWGCVNGICGGSSSGGSAPPPSNTCSWVGHCIGASCGSDDDCSDNFVCNSGKCA
;
A
#
# COMPACT_ATOMS: atom_id res chain seq x y z
N PRO A 1 -26.27 -8.89 -3.71
CA PRO A 1 -25.03 -8.25 -4.22
C PRO A 1 -24.36 -7.43 -3.12
N GLY A 2 -23.42 -8.05 -2.40
CA GLY A 2 -22.69 -7.37 -1.33
C GLY A 2 -21.92 -8.35 -0.45
N ASP A 3 -21.25 -9.33 -1.06
CA ASP A 3 -20.51 -10.37 -0.34
C ASP A 3 -19.06 -9.90 -0.16
N GLY A 4 -18.89 -8.94 0.76
CA GLY A 4 -17.61 -8.36 1.16
C GLY A 4 -16.76 -9.34 1.96
N SER A 5 -16.07 -10.24 1.26
CA SER A 5 -15.00 -11.07 1.83
C SER A 5 -13.60 -10.48 1.62
N GLY A 6 -13.50 -9.19 1.26
CA GLY A 6 -12.25 -8.43 1.27
C GLY A 6 -12.46 -7.14 2.05
N SER A 7 -11.60 -6.88 3.03
CA SER A 7 -11.61 -5.70 3.90
C SER A 7 -11.53 -4.39 3.10
N CYS A 8 -12.65 -3.87 2.61
CA CYS A 8 -12.68 -2.51 2.09
C CYS A 8 -13.15 -1.52 3.15
N SER A 9 -12.34 -0.49 3.36
CA SER A 9 -12.53 0.58 4.35
C SER A 9 -13.76 1.43 4.04
N TRP A 10 -14.20 1.46 2.78
CA TRP A 10 -15.31 2.26 2.27
C TRP A 10 -16.05 1.61 1.09
N ALA A 11 -17.36 1.82 1.03
CA ALA A 11 -18.21 1.29 -0.03
C ALA A 11 -17.99 2.02 -1.36
N GLY A 12 -17.95 1.28 -2.47
CA GLY A 12 -17.78 1.85 -3.82
C GLY A 12 -16.33 1.99 -4.28
N HIS A 13 -15.36 1.63 -3.44
CA HIS A 13 -13.92 1.71 -3.71
C HIS A 13 -13.23 0.35 -3.44
N CYS A 14 -14.00 -0.72 -3.41
CA CYS A 14 -13.50 -2.09 -3.20
C CYS A 14 -13.01 -2.69 -4.53
N GLN A 15 -12.44 -3.90 -4.49
CA GLN A 15 -12.09 -4.65 -5.70
C GLN A 15 -13.24 -4.68 -6.73
N GLY A 16 -12.96 -4.30 -7.97
CA GLY A 16 -13.92 -4.19 -9.07
C GLY A 16 -14.59 -2.83 -9.20
N ALA A 17 -14.37 -1.89 -8.28
CA ALA A 17 -14.85 -0.52 -8.40
C ALA A 17 -14.12 0.24 -9.51
N THR A 18 -14.76 1.24 -10.11
CA THR A 18 -14.09 2.17 -11.02
C THR A 18 -13.19 3.13 -10.25
N CYS A 19 -12.00 3.42 -10.78
CA CYS A 19 -11.01 4.31 -10.19
C CYS A 19 -10.34 5.17 -11.26
N SER A 20 -9.75 6.29 -10.85
CA SER A 20 -8.91 7.15 -11.70
C SER A 20 -7.46 7.12 -11.25
N THR A 21 -7.21 7.01 -9.94
CA THR A 21 -5.89 6.87 -9.31
C THR A 21 -5.89 5.76 -8.25
N ASP A 22 -4.71 5.33 -7.80
CA ASP A 22 -4.60 4.30 -6.74
C ASP A 22 -5.28 4.71 -5.42
N ASP A 23 -5.35 6.01 -5.11
CA ASP A 23 -6.05 6.53 -3.91
C ASP A 23 -7.58 6.39 -3.96
N ASP A 24 -8.15 6.17 -5.16
CA ASP A 24 -9.59 5.89 -5.31
C ASP A 24 -9.93 4.44 -4.91
N CYS A 25 -8.93 3.61 -4.64
CA CYS A 25 -9.13 2.23 -4.23
C CYS A 25 -8.88 2.09 -2.73
N SER A 26 -9.74 1.34 -2.06
CA SER A 26 -9.47 0.89 -0.71
C SER A 26 -8.24 0.01 -0.73
N ASP A 27 -7.41 0.09 0.29
CA ASP A 27 -6.37 -0.91 0.45
C ASP A 27 -6.98 -2.31 0.61
N PRO A 28 -6.30 -3.37 0.12
CA PRO A 28 -4.98 -3.35 -0.52
C PRO A 28 -5.01 -3.18 -2.05
N TRP A 29 -6.12 -2.73 -2.64
CA TRP A 29 -6.31 -2.72 -4.10
C TRP A 29 -5.75 -1.45 -4.72
N GLY A 30 -5.14 -1.58 -5.90
CA GLY A 30 -4.65 -0.45 -6.70
C GLY A 30 -5.56 -0.17 -7.87
N CYS A 31 -5.38 0.97 -8.52
CA CYS A 31 -6.15 1.31 -9.71
C CYS A 31 -5.50 0.76 -10.97
N VAL A 32 -6.06 -0.33 -11.48
CA VAL A 32 -5.52 -1.03 -12.66
C VAL A 32 -6.53 -0.96 -13.80
N ASN A 33 -6.15 -0.29 -14.89
CA ASN A 33 -7.02 -0.05 -16.05
C ASN A 33 -8.35 0.62 -15.68
N GLY A 34 -8.32 1.55 -14.73
CA GLY A 34 -9.51 2.26 -14.27
C GLY A 34 -10.45 1.42 -13.41
N ILE A 35 -9.98 0.26 -12.93
CA ILE A 35 -10.72 -0.62 -12.02
C ILE A 35 -9.82 -0.97 -10.82
N CYS A 36 -10.37 -0.87 -9.61
CA CYS A 36 -9.70 -1.30 -8.39
C CYS A 36 -9.43 -2.80 -8.45
N GLY A 37 -8.17 -3.16 -8.59
CA GLY A 37 -7.78 -4.53 -8.90
C GLY A 37 -6.27 -4.69 -8.89
N GLY A 38 -5.83 -5.93 -8.71
CA GLY A 38 -4.42 -6.20 -8.39
C GLY A 38 -4.08 -5.79 -6.96
N SER A 39 -3.11 -6.49 -6.37
CA SER A 39 -2.51 -6.01 -5.13
C SER A 39 -1.78 -4.73 -5.46
N SER A 40 -2.33 -3.58 -5.07
CA SER A 40 -1.47 -2.41 -4.94
C SER A 40 -0.39 -2.84 -3.97
N SER A 41 0.86 -2.67 -4.35
CA SER A 41 1.95 -2.81 -3.39
C SER A 41 1.90 -1.70 -2.31
N GLY A 42 0.82 -0.91 -2.25
CA GLY A 42 0.40 -0.01 -1.16
C GLY A 42 -0.22 -0.70 0.07
N GLY A 43 0.03 -1.99 0.26
CA GLY A 43 0.00 -2.73 1.54
C GLY A 43 -0.74 -2.16 2.75
N SER A 44 -2.03 -2.52 2.88
CA SER A 44 -2.68 -2.75 4.19
C SER A 44 -2.93 -4.24 4.45
N ALA A 45 -2.03 -5.11 3.98
CA ALA A 45 -1.86 -6.42 4.59
C ALA A 45 -0.64 -6.32 5.51
N PRO A 46 -0.78 -6.47 6.85
CA PRO A 46 0.38 -6.44 7.73
C PRO A 46 1.28 -7.62 7.35
N PRO A 47 2.51 -7.40 6.85
CA PRO A 47 3.46 -8.49 6.79
C PRO A 47 3.77 -8.91 8.23
N PRO A 48 4.00 -10.21 8.48
CA PRO A 48 4.34 -10.70 9.81
C PRO A 48 5.61 -10.00 10.31
N SER A 49 5.44 -9.18 11.34
CA SER A 49 6.46 -8.75 12.31
C SER A 49 7.89 -8.54 11.77
N ASN A 50 8.08 -7.59 10.86
CA ASN A 50 9.36 -6.91 10.76
C ASN A 50 9.13 -5.46 11.18
N THR A 51 9.70 -5.15 12.34
CA THR A 51 9.41 -4.05 13.26
C THR A 51 9.79 -2.69 12.69
N CYS A 52 9.05 -2.23 11.67
CA CYS A 52 9.18 -0.88 11.17
C CYS A 52 8.17 0.01 11.89
N SER A 53 8.65 1.06 12.55
CA SER A 53 7.82 2.08 13.22
C SER A 53 6.73 2.63 12.30
N TRP A 54 7.01 2.80 11.00
CA TRP A 54 6.04 3.32 10.02
C TRP A 54 5.83 2.37 8.82
N VAL A 55 4.57 2.11 8.50
CA VAL A 55 4.17 1.37 7.29
C VAL A 55 4.64 2.12 6.04
N GLY A 56 5.14 1.38 5.06
CA GLY A 56 5.61 1.95 3.79
C GLY A 56 6.98 2.64 3.84
N HIS A 57 7.63 2.72 5.00
CA HIS A 57 8.99 3.29 5.18
C HIS A 57 9.97 2.24 5.73
N CYS A 58 9.65 0.96 5.54
CA CYS A 58 10.42 -0.18 6.03
C CYS A 58 11.54 -0.57 5.05
N ILE A 59 12.34 -1.58 5.39
CA ILE A 59 13.38 -2.10 4.47
C ILE A 59 12.77 -2.44 3.09
N GLY A 60 13.37 -1.94 2.02
CA GLY A 60 12.85 -2.07 0.64
C GLY A 60 11.76 -1.07 0.24
N ALA A 61 11.32 -0.19 1.14
CA ALA A 61 10.47 0.95 0.81
C ALA A 61 11.20 1.96 -0.08
N SER A 62 10.46 2.70 -0.90
CA SER A 62 10.97 3.83 -1.66
C SER A 62 11.37 4.97 -0.73
N CYS A 63 12.53 5.58 -0.96
CA CYS A 63 12.99 6.74 -0.19
C CYS A 63 13.67 7.77 -1.11
N GLY A 64 13.65 9.04 -0.73
CA GLY A 64 14.44 10.11 -1.34
C GLY A 64 15.63 10.53 -0.48
N SER A 65 15.52 10.33 0.83
CA SER A 65 16.46 10.70 1.88
C SER A 65 16.38 9.73 3.05
N ASP A 66 17.37 9.76 3.95
CA ASP A 66 17.39 8.92 5.15
C ASP A 66 16.20 9.14 6.11
N ASP A 67 15.58 10.32 6.10
CA ASP A 67 14.36 10.61 6.88
C ASP A 67 13.09 9.92 6.32
N ASP A 68 13.14 9.44 5.07
CA ASP A 68 12.05 8.66 4.46
C ASP A 68 12.10 7.17 4.86
N CYS A 69 12.98 6.83 5.79
CA CYS A 69 13.17 5.47 6.27
C CYS A 69 12.84 5.37 7.76
N SER A 70 12.14 4.30 8.11
CA SER A 70 11.73 4.01 9.47
C SER A 70 12.91 3.55 10.32
N ASP A 71 12.84 3.84 11.62
CA ASP A 71 13.80 3.39 12.63
C ASP A 71 15.23 3.86 12.36
N ASN A 72 16.12 2.95 11.96
CA ASN A 72 17.53 3.22 11.74
C ASN A 72 17.98 2.79 10.33
N PHE A 73 17.03 2.63 9.41
CA PHE A 73 17.32 2.35 8.02
C PHE A 73 17.76 3.64 7.32
N VAL A 74 18.64 3.50 6.34
CA VAL A 74 19.13 4.63 5.55
C VAL A 74 18.70 4.48 4.10
N CYS A 75 18.51 5.60 3.41
CA CYS A 75 18.16 5.56 2.01
C CYS A 75 19.37 5.17 1.15
N ASN A 76 19.36 3.93 0.65
CA ASN A 76 20.37 3.43 -0.27
C ASN A 76 19.75 3.16 -1.64
N SER A 77 20.26 3.84 -2.67
CA SER A 77 19.82 3.62 -4.06
C SER A 77 18.30 3.82 -4.25
N GLY A 78 17.71 4.77 -3.50
CA GLY A 78 16.28 5.05 -3.51
C GLY A 78 15.43 4.01 -2.78
N LYS A 79 16.05 3.14 -1.98
CA LYS A 79 15.37 2.17 -1.11
C LYS A 79 15.93 2.15 0.31
N CYS A 80 15.07 2.00 1.31
CA CYS A 80 15.50 1.88 2.70
C CYS A 80 16.25 0.55 2.92
N ALA A 81 17.45 0.63 3.49
CA ALA A 81 18.35 -0.51 3.73
C ALA A 81 19.03 -0.42 5.10
#